data_AF-A0A9C9NK84-F1
#
_entry.id   AF-A0A9C9NK84-F1
#
_cell.length_a   1.000
_cell.length_b   1.000
_cell.length_c   1.000
_cell.angle_alpha   90.00
_cell.angle_beta   90.00
_cell.angle_gamma   90.00
#
_symmetry.space_group_name_H-M   'P 1'
#
loop_
_entity.id
_entity.type
_entity.pdbx_description
1 polymer ?
#
loop_
_entity_poly.entity_id
_entity_poly.type
_entity_poly.pdbx_seq_one_letter_code
_entity_poly.pdbx_strand_id
1 'polypeptide(L)' 'MARQAATLDDLVQQARTHAPIRVAVVAAEQGLVLKTVQEAASLGLIEPRLIGDPEAILACAKEAGV' A
#
# COMPACT_ATOMS: atom_id res chain seq x y z
N MET A 1 -16.78 -7.41 22.30
CA MET A 1 -15.36 -7.81 22.33
C MET A 1 -14.91 -8.01 20.90
N ALA A 2 -13.81 -7.38 20.47
CA ALA A 2 -13.28 -7.62 19.14
C ALA A 2 -12.79 -9.07 19.06
N ARG A 3 -13.19 -9.80 18.01
CA ARG A 3 -12.72 -11.17 17.76
C ARG A 3 -11.23 -11.09 17.44
N GLN A 4 -10.40 -11.81 18.19
CA GLN A 4 -8.97 -11.88 17.89
C GLN A 4 -8.78 -12.50 16.50
N ALA A 5 -8.01 -11.83 15.64
CA ALA A 5 -7.64 -12.36 14.35
C ALA A 5 -6.75 -13.60 14.52
N ALA A 6 -7.06 -14.68 13.80
CA ALA A 6 -6.29 -15.92 13.84
C ALA A 6 -5.32 -16.04 12.66
N THR A 7 -5.59 -15.31 11.57
CA THR A 7 -4.82 -15.30 10.34
C THR A 7 -4.52 -13.88 9.86
N LEU A 8 -3.60 -13.77 8.89
CA LEU A 8 -3.34 -12.50 8.21
C LEU A 8 -4.56 -12.00 7.44
N ASP A 9 -5.32 -12.90 6.80
CA ASP A 9 -6.54 -12.50 6.09
C ASP A 9 -7.59 -11.95 7.06
N ASP A 10 -7.72 -12.53 8.26
CA ASP A 10 -8.58 -11.96 9.31
C ASP A 10 -8.16 -10.53 9.68
N LEU A 11 -6.85 -10.28 9.81
CA LEU A 11 -6.32 -8.93 10.08
C LEU A 11 -6.64 -7.97 8.93
N VAL A 12 -6.47 -8.41 7.69
CA VAL A 12 -6.78 -7.60 6.50
C VAL A 12 -8.27 -7.29 6.43
N GLN A 13 -9.15 -8.28 6.63
CA GLN A 13 -10.59 -8.03 6.64
C GLN A 13 -11.01 -7.11 7.77
N GLN A 14 -10.40 -7.23 8.96
CA GLN A 14 -10.64 -6.30 10.06
C GLN A 14 -10.17 -4.87 9.70
N ALA A 15 -8.97 -4.72 9.15
CA ALA A 15 -8.42 -3.42 8.76
C ALA A 15 -9.31 -2.70 7.73
N ARG A 16 -9.93 -3.42 6.80
CA ARG A 16 -10.86 -2.86 5.80
C ARG A 16 -12.15 -2.27 6.40
N THR A 17 -12.46 -2.56 7.67
CA THR A 17 -13.60 -1.93 8.37
C THR A 17 -13.27 -0.55 8.94
N HIS A 18 -12.00 -0.15 8.89
CA HIS A 18 -11.52 1.16 9.33
C HIS A 18 -11.26 2.06 8.12
N ALA A 19 -11.14 3.38 8.37
CA ALA A 19 -10.69 4.30 7.34
C ALA A 19 -9.23 3.99 6.94
N PRO A 20 -8.85 4.17 5.66
CA PRO A 20 -7.49 3.96 5.20
C PRO A 20 -6.47 4.77 5.99
N ILE A 21 -5.31 4.20 6.28
CA ILE A 21 -4.24 4.87 7.03
C ILE A 21 -3.34 5.64 6.06
N ARG A 22 -3.02 6.90 6.38
CA ARG A 22 -2.04 7.68 5.61
C ARG A 22 -0.64 7.10 5.82
N VAL A 23 0.00 6.65 4.73
CA VAL A 23 1.32 6.00 4.77
C VAL A 23 2.30 6.74 3.88
N ALA A 24 3.43 7.16 4.44
CA ALA A 24 4.55 7.70 3.66
C ALA A 24 5.48 6.56 3.22
N VAL A 25 5.78 6.50 1.93
CA VAL A 25 6.69 5.50 1.35
C VAL A 25 7.91 6.24 0.82
N VAL A 26 9.03 6.09 1.52
CA VAL A 26 10.30 6.76 1.20
C VAL A 26 11.11 5.89 0.26
N ALA A 27 11.78 6.51 -0.73
CA ALA A 27 12.50 5.83 -1.80
C ALA A 27 11.57 4.89 -2.59
N ALA A 28 10.44 5.45 -3.05
CA ALA A 28 9.35 4.73 -3.69
C ALA A 28 9.68 4.19 -5.10
N GLU A 29 10.83 4.51 -5.66
CA GLU A 29 11.32 4.07 -6.98
C GLU A 29 11.73 2.57 -7.04
N GLN A 30 10.90 1.69 -6.47
CA GLN A 30 11.11 0.24 -6.46
C GLN A 30 9.84 -0.48 -6.89
N GLY A 31 9.92 -1.28 -7.96
CA GLY A 31 8.73 -1.84 -8.62
C GLY A 31 7.88 -2.73 -7.70
N LEU A 32 8.52 -3.56 -6.87
CA LEU A 32 7.82 -4.39 -5.90
C LEU A 32 7.11 -3.55 -4.81
N VAL A 33 7.74 -2.47 -4.36
CA VAL A 33 7.14 -1.53 -3.40
C VAL A 33 5.93 -0.86 -4.03
N LEU A 34 6.05 -0.33 -5.25
CA LEU A 34 4.93 0.31 -5.94
C LEU A 34 3.75 -0.64 -6.15
N LYS A 35 4.03 -1.90 -6.52
CA LYS A 35 2.98 -2.92 -6.68
C LYS A 35 2.27 -3.24 -5.38
N THR A 36 3.01 -3.49 -4.30
CA THR A 36 2.40 -3.78 -3.00
C THR A 36 1.63 -2.58 -2.43
N VAL A 37 2.13 -1.36 -2.66
CA VAL A 37 1.42 -0.12 -2.29
C VAL A 37 0.13 0.04 -3.09
N GLN A 38 0.14 -0.24 -4.39
CA GLN A 38 -1.05 -0.21 -5.24
C GLN A 38 -2.09 -1.24 -4.76
N GLU A 39 -1.68 -2.47 -4.45
CA GLU A 39 -2.55 -3.52 -3.91
C GLU A 39 -3.17 -3.10 -2.58
N ALA A 40 -2.37 -2.59 -1.63
CA ALA A 40 -2.85 -2.12 -0.34
C ALA A 40 -3.81 -0.92 -0.46
N ALA A 41 -3.53 0.02 -1.35
CA ALA A 41 -4.43 1.14 -1.65
C ALA A 41 -5.75 0.65 -2.27
N SER A 42 -5.69 -0.31 -3.20
CA SER A 42 -6.87 -0.90 -3.84
C SER A 42 -7.77 -1.68 -2.86
N LEU A 43 -7.17 -2.24 -1.81
CA LEU A 43 -7.90 -2.89 -0.71
C LEU A 43 -8.54 -1.89 0.26
N GLY A 44 -8.26 -0.59 0.13
CA GLY A 44 -8.72 0.45 1.04
C GLY A 44 -7.97 0.48 2.38
N LEU A 45 -6.77 -0.11 2.44
CA LEU A 45 -5.99 -0.19 3.67
C LEU A 45 -5.19 1.09 3.94
N ILE A 46 -4.71 1.73 2.87
CA ILE A 46 -3.81 2.88 2.97
C ILE A 46 -4.17 4.01 2.01
N GLU A 47 -3.82 5.23 2.40
CA GLU A 47 -3.67 6.41 1.55
C GLU A 47 -2.16 6.71 1.38
N PRO A 48 -1.53 6.24 0.31
CA PRO A 48 -0.08 6.35 0.17
C PRO A 48 0.36 7.77 -0.23
N ARG A 49 1.52 8.18 0.27
CA ARG A 49 2.29 9.36 -0.15
C ARG A 49 3.68 8.89 -0.54
N LEU A 50 3.95 8.87 -1.84
CA LEU A 50 5.25 8.47 -2.38
C LEU A 50 6.23 9.62 -2.25
N ILE A 51 7.42 9.34 -1.71
CA ILE A 51 8.49 10.31 -1.46
C ILE A 51 9.75 9.81 -2.16
N GLY A 52 10.32 10.66 -3.01
CA GLY A 52 11.51 10.38 -3.81
C GLY A 52 11.54 11.28 -5.04
N ASP A 53 12.35 10.91 -6.02
CA ASP A 53 12.37 11.57 -7.32
C ASP A 53 11.09 11.22 -8.11
N PRO A 54 10.23 12.21 -8.46
CA PRO A 54 9.00 11.95 -9.19
C PRO A 54 9.20 11.25 -10.53
N GLU A 55 10.27 11.57 -11.27
CA GLU A 55 10.51 10.97 -12.59
C GLU A 55 10.94 9.51 -12.46
N ALA A 56 11.82 9.23 -11.50
CA ALA A 56 12.25 7.86 -11.20
C ALA A 56 11.08 6.98 -10.73
N ILE A 57 10.20 7.52 -9.87
CA ILE A 57 9.00 6.83 -9.40
C ILE A 57 8.07 6.51 -10.57
N LEU A 58 7.80 7.48 -11.45
CA LEU A 58 6.93 7.29 -12.62
C LEU A 58 7.52 6.27 -13.62
N ALA A 59 8.82 6.32 -13.87
CA ALA A 59 9.51 5.35 -14.72
C ALA A 59 9.38 3.93 -14.12
N CYS A 60 9.64 3.79 -12.82
CA CYS A 60 9.54 2.52 -12.12
C CYS A 60 8.10 1.98 -12.10
N ALA A 61 7.09 2.84 -11.89
CA ALA A 61 5.68 2.47 -11.94
C ALA A 61 5.30 1.90 -13.32
N LYS A 62 5.73 2.58 -14.39
CA LYS A 62 5.50 2.13 -15.77
C LYS A 62 6.15 0.77 -16.04
N GLU A 63 7.38 0.56 -15.59
CA GLU A 63 8.08 -0.73 -15.73
C GLU A 63 7.41 -1.85 -14.92
N ALA A 64 6.91 -1.54 -13.73
CA ALA A 64 6.19 -2.47 -12.87
C ALA A 64 4.73 -2.73 -13.30
N GLY A 65 4.19 -1.92 -14.22
CA GLY A 65 2.83 -2.03 -14.74
C GLY A 65 1.75 -1.57 -13.76
N VAL A 66 2.05 -0.55 -12.93
CA VAL A 66 1.16 -0.03 -11.88
C VAL A 66 0.86 1.46 -12.00
#